data_AF-A0A1C6FW61-F1
#
_entry.id   AF-A0A1C6FW61-F1
#
_cell.length_a   1.000
_cell.length_b   1.000
_cell.length_c   1.000
_cell.angle_alpha   90.00
_cell.angle_beta   90.00
_cell.angle_gamma   90.00
#
_symmetry.space_group_name_H-M   'P 1'
#
loop_
_entity.id
_entity.type
_entity.pdbx_description
1 polymer ?
#
loop_
_entity_poly.entity_id
_entity_poly.type
_entity_poly.pdbx_seq_one_letter_code
_entity_poly.pdbx_strand_id
1 'polypeptide(L)'
;MTNIILDVKGDLLKNYGGYLKEKGIAVKSLNFKDMAQSDQYNPFRYIENYTDMVELITNIQTSVKPPDAQKGDPFWDDGVGLYLQSLFEYEWLQAKEDGMTASMLGILDLVNKET
;
A
#
# COMPACT_ATOMS: atom_id res chain seq x y z
N MET A 1 20.77 -5.48 -8.58
CA MET A 1 19.71 -6.40 -8.10
C MET A 1 19.15 -5.82 -6.81
N THR A 2 17.83 -5.67 -6.71
CA THR A 2 17.16 -5.11 -5.54
C THR A 2 16.71 -6.25 -4.64
N ASN A 3 17.03 -6.18 -3.34
CA ASN A 3 16.60 -7.17 -2.35
C ASN A 3 15.47 -6.59 -1.52
N ILE A 4 14.41 -7.38 -1.30
CA ILE A 4 13.31 -7.05 -0.39
C ILE A 4 13.42 -8.02 0.78
N ILE A 5 13.50 -7.48 2.00
CA ILE A 5 13.73 -8.25 3.22
C ILE A 5 12.60 -7.92 4.20
N LEU A 6 11.96 -8.97 4.73
CA LEU A 6 11.02 -8.85 5.83
C LEU A 6 11.79 -8.80 7.16
N ASP A 7 11.94 -7.62 7.74
CA ASP A 7 12.60 -7.42 9.03
C ASP A 7 11.57 -7.20 10.16
N VAL A 8 11.02 -8.31 10.67
CA VAL A 8 9.92 -8.29 11.66
C VAL A 8 10.34 -7.62 12.99
N LYS A 9 11.61 -7.71 13.37
CA LYS A 9 12.13 -7.15 14.64
C LYS A 9 12.81 -5.80 14.47
N GLY A 10 13.20 -5.42 13.25
CA GLY A 10 13.96 -4.20 12.97
C GLY A 10 15.46 -4.32 13.23
N ASP A 11 15.92 -5.49 13.70
CA ASP A 11 17.31 -5.72 14.09
C ASP A 11 18.24 -5.74 12.88
N LEU A 12 17.78 -6.21 11.71
CA LEU A 12 18.61 -6.23 10.52
C LEU A 12 18.93 -4.81 10.05
N LEU A 13 17.90 -3.96 9.96
CA LEU A 13 18.08 -2.56 9.60
C LEU A 13 18.95 -1.83 10.63
N LYS A 14 18.71 -2.07 11.93
CA LYS A 14 19.46 -1.44 13.02
C LYS A 14 20.95 -1.83 13.02
N ASN A 15 21.24 -3.11 12.83
CA ASN A 15 22.62 -3.63 12.94
C ASN A 15 23.42 -3.45 11.65
N TYR A 16 22.78 -3.54 10.48
CA TYR A 16 23.48 -3.58 9.18
C TYR A 16 23.14 -2.42 8.25
N GLY A 17 22.10 -1.62 8.53
CA GLY A 17 21.69 -0.52 7.65
C GLY A 17 22.79 0.52 7.45
N GLY A 18 23.53 0.88 8.51
CA GLY A 18 24.69 1.78 8.43
C GLY A 18 25.82 1.20 7.57
N TYR A 19 26.18 -0.06 7.81
CA TYR A 19 27.20 -0.77 7.03
C TYR A 19 26.86 -0.81 5.53
N LEU A 20 25.61 -1.08 5.17
CA LEU A 20 25.18 -1.10 3.77
C LEU A 20 25.28 0.31 3.14
N LYS A 21 24.90 1.36 3.87
CA LYS A 21 25.05 2.75 3.41
C LYS A 21 26.52 3.11 3.18
N GLU A 22 27.44 2.70 4.05
CA GLU A 22 28.88 2.91 3.89
C GLU A 22 29.45 2.22 2.64
N LYS A 23 28.85 1.10 2.22
CA LYS A 23 29.18 0.43 0.96
C LYS A 23 28.53 1.06 -0.28
N GLY A 24 27.86 2.21 -0.12
CA GLY A 24 27.18 2.92 -1.21
C GLY A 24 25.86 2.29 -1.63
N ILE A 25 25.28 1.41 -0.80
CA ILE A 25 24.00 0.77 -1.10
C ILE A 25 22.86 1.65 -0.57
N ALA A 26 21.88 1.94 -1.43
CA ALA A 26 20.66 2.61 -1.01
C ALA A 26 19.84 1.67 -0.11
N VAL A 27 19.63 2.07 1.14
CA VAL A 27 18.80 1.34 2.10
C VAL A 27 17.51 2.14 2.32
N LYS A 28 16.37 1.49 2.06
CA LYS A 28 15.03 2.02 2.26
C LYS A 28 14.26 1.16 3.25
N SER A 29 13.42 1.78 4.08
CA SER A 29 12.63 1.09 5.10
C SER A 29 11.16 1.50 5.04
N LEU A 30 10.30 0.51 4.82
CA LEU A 30 8.87 0.63 5.05
C LEU A 30 8.55 0.14 6.47
N ASN A 31 8.39 1.08 7.40
CA ASN A 31 8.21 0.80 8.82
C ASN A 31 6.73 0.95 9.19
N PHE A 32 6.04 -0.19 9.30
CA PHE A 32 4.62 -0.24 9.66
C PHE A 32 4.31 0.03 11.14
N LYS A 33 5.32 0.13 12.00
CA LYS A 33 5.14 0.41 13.44
C LYS A 33 5.28 1.90 13.76
N ASP A 34 6.30 2.53 13.20
CA ASP A 34 6.55 3.96 13.35
C ASP A 34 6.76 4.59 11.97
N MET A 35 5.68 5.14 11.42
CA MET A 35 5.67 5.75 10.10
C MET A 35 6.57 6.99 9.99
N ALA A 36 6.89 7.65 11.12
CA ALA A 36 7.80 8.80 11.11
C ALA A 36 9.27 8.38 10.89
N GLN A 37 9.59 7.12 11.17
CA GLN A 37 10.90 6.51 10.89
C GLN A 37 10.92 5.70 9.59
N SER A 38 9.85 5.76 8.79
CA SER A 38 9.78 5.10 7.50
C SER A 38 10.18 6.05 6.38
N ASP A 39 10.70 5.50 5.28
CA ASP A 39 10.73 6.20 3.99
C ASP A 39 9.33 6.43 3.39
N GLN A 40 8.29 5.88 4.04
CA GLN A 40 6.89 5.93 3.66
C GLN A 40 6.64 5.29 2.29
N TYR A 41 5.36 5.12 1.96
CA TYR A 41 4.96 4.53 0.69
C TYR A 41 3.62 5.11 0.26
N ASN A 42 3.55 5.53 -1.01
CA ASN A 42 2.31 5.92 -1.65
C ASN A 42 2.11 5.04 -2.89
N PRO A 43 1.12 4.12 -2.89
CA PRO A 43 0.91 3.21 -4.01
C PRO A 43 0.52 3.93 -5.30
N PHE A 44 -0.17 5.08 -5.22
CA PHE A 44 -0.62 5.85 -6.39
C PHE A 44 0.54 6.40 -7.23
N ARG A 45 1.76 6.46 -6.70
CA ARG A 45 2.97 6.81 -7.46
C ARG A 45 3.36 5.76 -8.51
N TYR A 46 2.82 4.55 -8.39
CA TYR A 46 3.14 3.39 -9.21
C TYR A 46 1.97 2.91 -10.05
N ILE A 47 0.83 3.62 -10.02
CA ILE A 47 -0.35 3.32 -10.82
C ILE A 47 -0.31 4.16 -12.09
N GLU A 48 -0.11 3.52 -13.22
CA GLU A 48 -0.11 4.15 -14.55
C GLU A 48 -1.45 3.93 -15.26
N ASN A 49 -2.01 2.73 -15.09
CA ASN A 49 -3.21 2.27 -15.78
C ASN A 49 -4.19 1.54 -14.84
N TYR A 50 -5.36 1.19 -15.36
CA TYR A 50 -6.43 0.51 -14.62
C TYR A 50 -6.02 -0.89 -14.12
N THR A 51 -5.21 -1.63 -14.88
CA THR A 51 -4.74 -2.96 -14.47
C THR A 51 -3.91 -2.87 -13.19
N ASP A 52 -3.02 -1.88 -13.08
CA ASP A 52 -2.22 -1.66 -11.88
C ASP A 52 -3.11 -1.39 -10.66
N MET A 53 -4.23 -0.68 -10.86
CA MET A 53 -5.22 -0.43 -9.81
C MET A 53 -5.88 -1.73 -9.34
N VAL A 54 -6.37 -2.56 -10.28
CA VAL A 54 -6.99 -3.85 -9.95
C VAL A 54 -6.00 -4.78 -9.23
N GLU A 55 -4.74 -4.80 -9.66
CA GLU A 55 -3.68 -5.56 -8.99
C GLU A 55 -3.44 -5.08 -7.56
N LEU A 56 -3.38 -3.76 -7.32
CA LEU A 56 -3.26 -3.19 -5.98
C LEU A 56 -4.41 -3.63 -5.07
N ILE A 57 -5.66 -3.48 -5.54
CA ILE A 57 -6.85 -3.86 -4.75
C ILE A 57 -6.84 -5.35 -4.45
N THR A 58 -6.52 -6.19 -5.45
CA THR A 58 -6.43 -7.65 -5.28
C THR A 58 -5.34 -8.02 -4.25
N ASN A 59 -4.19 -7.37 -4.31
CA ASN A 59 -3.09 -7.60 -3.36
C ASN A 59 -3.48 -7.22 -1.92
N ILE A 60 -4.24 -6.13 -1.74
CA ILE A 60 -4.76 -5.74 -0.42
C ILE A 60 -5.74 -6.81 0.07
N GLN A 61 -6.72 -7.20 -0.74
CA GLN A 61 -7.73 -8.20 -0.34
C GLN A 61 -7.10 -9.56 -0.01
N THR A 62 -6.15 -10.03 -0.81
CA THR A 62 -5.49 -11.31 -0.57
C THR A 62 -4.59 -11.28 0.67
N SER A 63 -3.95 -10.14 0.97
CA SER A 63 -3.08 -9.98 2.14
C SER A 63 -3.83 -10.01 3.47
N VAL A 64 -5.13 -9.70 3.48
CA VAL A 64 -5.96 -9.70 4.69
C VAL A 64 -6.84 -10.95 4.84
N LYS A 65 -6.85 -11.85 3.85
CA LYS A 65 -7.57 -13.12 3.93
C LYS A 65 -6.78 -14.14 4.76
N PRO A 66 -7.29 -14.60 5.91
CA PRO A 66 -6.61 -15.64 6.68
C PRO A 66 -6.56 -16.96 5.89
N PRO A 67 -5.50 -17.78 6.04
CA PRO A 67 -5.35 -19.02 5.28
C PRO A 67 -6.49 -20.03 5.48
N ASP A 68 -7.13 -19.98 6.64
CA ASP A 68 -8.22 -20.83 7.11
C ASP A 68 -9.60 -20.14 7.05
N ALA A 69 -9.71 -19.00 6.35
CA ALA A 69 -10.97 -18.30 6.16
C ALA A 69 -12.02 -19.26 5.58
N GLN A 70 -13.14 -19.45 6.29
CA GLN A 70 -14.29 -20.12 5.70
C GLN A 70 -14.77 -19.29 4.50
N LYS A 71 -14.91 -19.95 3.35
CA LYS A 71 -15.50 -19.33 2.16
C LYS A 71 -16.98 -19.07 2.45
N GLY A 72 -17.28 -17.83 2.84
CA GLY A 72 -18.64 -17.31 2.96
C GLY A 72 -19.25 -17.03 1.58
N ASP A 73 -20.33 -16.25 1.57
CA ASP A 73 -20.96 -15.80 0.33
C ASP A 73 -19.99 -14.90 -0.47
N PRO A 74 -19.69 -15.22 -1.75
CA PRO A 74 -18.84 -14.41 -2.61
C PRO A 74 -19.25 -12.94 -2.69
N PHE A 75 -20.54 -12.63 -2.52
CA PHE A 75 -21.04 -11.25 -2.55
C PHE A 75 -20.30 -10.31 -1.60
N TRP A 76 -19.97 -10.77 -0.38
CA TRP A 76 -19.30 -9.91 0.60
C TRP A 76 -17.81 -9.70 0.27
N ASP A 77 -17.16 -10.73 -0.26
CA ASP A 77 -15.77 -10.64 -0.71
C ASP A 77 -15.64 -9.73 -1.93
N ASP A 78 -16.52 -9.90 -2.91
CA ASP A 78 -16.53 -9.11 -4.15
C ASP A 78 -16.99 -7.67 -3.88
N GLY A 79 -17.99 -7.49 -3.02
CA GLY A 79 -18.52 -6.19 -2.63
C GLY A 79 -17.47 -5.29 -1.97
N VAL A 80 -16.65 -5.85 -1.06
CA VAL A 80 -15.53 -5.11 -0.45
C VAL A 80 -14.50 -4.71 -1.50
N GLY A 81 -14.23 -5.58 -2.47
CA GLY A 81 -13.26 -5.31 -3.55
C GLY A 81 -13.72 -4.16 -4.43
N LEU A 82 -14.98 -4.23 -4.89
CA LEU A 82 -15.60 -3.19 -5.71
C LEU A 82 -15.68 -1.84 -4.98
N TYR A 83 -15.96 -1.86 -3.68
CA TYR A 83 -15.99 -0.65 -2.86
C TYR A 83 -14.59 -0.02 -2.71
N LEU A 84 -13.57 -0.82 -2.41
CA LEU A 84 -12.19 -0.30 -2.36
C LEU A 84 -11.73 0.22 -3.72
N GLN A 85 -12.06 -0.49 -4.79
CA GLN A 85 -11.72 -0.09 -6.14
C GLN A 85 -12.38 1.25 -6.51
N SER A 86 -13.66 1.45 -6.19
CA SER A 86 -14.35 2.71 -6.51
C SER A 86 -13.73 3.92 -5.81
N LEU A 87 -13.36 3.78 -4.52
CA LEU A 87 -12.70 4.85 -3.76
C LEU A 87 -11.31 5.18 -4.33
N PHE A 88 -10.51 4.15 -4.60
CA PHE A 88 -9.15 4.33 -5.10
C PHE A 88 -9.14 4.92 -6.51
N GLU A 89 -10.04 4.48 -7.39
CA GLU A 89 -10.18 5.06 -8.72
C GLU A 89 -10.66 6.50 -8.67
N TYR A 90 -11.63 6.82 -7.82
CA TYR A 90 -12.11 8.19 -7.67
C TYR A 90 -10.98 9.14 -7.27
N GLU A 91 -10.25 8.82 -6.20
CA GLU A 91 -9.10 9.62 -5.73
C GLU A 91 -8.02 9.73 -6.82
N TRP A 92 -7.72 8.63 -7.53
CA TRP A 92 -6.70 8.63 -8.57
C TRP A 92 -7.07 9.49 -9.78
N LEU A 93 -8.33 9.42 -10.22
CA LEU A 93 -8.84 10.23 -11.34
C LEU A 93 -8.94 11.71 -10.94
N GLN A 94 -9.50 12.00 -9.77
CA GLN A 94 -9.63 13.37 -9.27
C GLN A 94 -8.24 14.04 -9.11
N ALA A 95 -7.29 13.35 -8.48
CA ALA A 95 -5.94 13.88 -8.33
C ALA A 95 -5.26 14.10 -9.68
N LYS A 96 -5.50 13.24 -10.68
CA LYS A 96 -4.99 13.43 -12.04
C LYS A 96 -5.58 14.68 -12.70
N GLU A 97 -6.89 14.91 -12.56
CA GLU A 97 -7.55 16.12 -13.08
C GLU A 97 -7.00 17.39 -12.42
N ASP A 98 -6.72 17.33 -11.12
CA ASP A 98 -6.17 18.45 -10.35
C ASP A 98 -4.64 18.63 -10.50
N GLY A 99 -3.98 17.77 -11.28
CA GLY A 99 -2.52 17.80 -11.48
C GLY A 99 -1.72 17.44 -10.21
N MET A 100 -2.35 16.73 -9.28
CA MET A 100 -1.77 16.27 -8.02
C MET A 100 -1.46 14.77 -8.06
N THR A 101 -0.81 14.26 -7.00
CA THR A 101 -0.67 12.81 -6.80
C THR A 101 -1.69 12.37 -5.76
N ALA A 102 -2.53 11.41 -6.12
CA ALA A 102 -3.45 10.73 -5.22
C ALA A 102 -2.74 10.19 -3.98
N SER A 103 -3.47 10.09 -2.87
CA SER A 103 -2.88 9.66 -1.60
C SER A 103 -3.85 8.84 -0.75
N MET A 104 -3.28 8.04 0.16
CA MET A 104 -4.07 7.32 1.17
C MET A 104 -4.84 8.27 2.10
N LEU A 105 -4.39 9.52 2.27
CA LEU A 105 -5.12 10.53 3.04
C LEU A 105 -6.40 10.97 2.32
N GLY A 106 -6.36 11.10 0.99
CA GLY A 106 -7.55 11.38 0.19
C GLY A 106 -8.58 10.25 0.29
N ILE A 107 -8.13 8.99 0.25
CA ILE A 107 -9.01 7.84 0.52
C ILE A 107 -9.67 7.92 1.89
N LEU A 108 -8.92 8.26 2.95
CA LEU A 108 -9.50 8.41 4.29
C LEU A 108 -10.52 9.55 4.35
N ASP A 109 -10.27 10.66 3.65
CA ASP A 109 -11.23 11.76 3.55
C ASP A 109 -12.54 11.33 2.86
N LEU A 110 -12.45 10.55 1.78
CA LEU A 110 -13.63 10.00 1.10
C LEU A 110 -14.44 9.08 2.02
N VAL A 111 -13.78 8.16 2.72
CA VAL A 111 -14.45 7.24 3.67
C VAL A 111 -15.13 8.03 4.80
N ASN A 112 -14.48 9.08 5.33
CA ASN A 112 -15.05 9.89 6.41
C ASN A 112 -16.26 10.73 5.97
N LYS A 113 -16.43 10.99 4.67
CA LYS A 113 -17.59 11.73 4.13
C LYS A 113 -18.86 10.88 4.02
N GLU A 114 -18.76 9.57 4.19
CA GLU A 114 -19.90 8.65 4.14
C GLU A 114 -20.75 8.67 5.43
N THR A 115 -20.23 9.29 6.50
CA THR A 115 -20.87 9.41 7.82
C THR A 115 -21.19 10.86 8.16
#